data_AF-A0A969X115-F1
#
_entry.id   AF-A0A969X115-F1
#
_cell.length_a   1.000
_cell.length_b   1.000
_cell.length_c   1.000
_cell.angle_alpha   90.00
_cell.angle_beta   90.00
_cell.angle_gamma   90.00
#
_symmetry.space_group_name_H-M   'P 1'
#
loop_
_entity.id
_entity.type
_entity.pdbx_description
1 polymer ?
#
loop_
_entity_poly.entity_id
_entity_poly.type
_entity_poly.pdbx_seq_one_letter_code
_entity_poly.pdbx_strand_id
1 'polypeptide(L)'
;MIKDNFLESAKLLDEFIANSENFNKIEATAKLMIKSINNGGKIISCGNGGSMCDAMHFAEELSGKFKENRKALPAIAISDPSHITCVANDYGFDFVFSRFIEALGNKNDVLLAISTSGNSKNIINAIKSAKEKNMIVVALTGKDGGEIKNICD
;
A
#
# COMPACT_ATOMS: atom_id res chain seq x y z
N MET A 1 17.06 -26.13 -7.30
CA MET A 1 16.63 -25.09 -6.33
C MET A 1 16.79 -23.67 -6.88
N ILE A 2 18.00 -23.12 -7.08
CA ILE A 2 18.15 -21.72 -7.56
C ILE A 2 17.48 -21.51 -8.93
N LYS A 3 17.80 -22.36 -9.92
CA LYS A 3 17.19 -22.31 -11.25
C LYS A 3 15.65 -22.40 -11.18
N ASP A 4 15.13 -23.22 -10.29
CA ASP A 4 13.68 -23.44 -10.16
C ASP A 4 12.97 -22.17 -9.67
N ASN A 5 13.56 -21.42 -8.73
CA ASN A 5 13.00 -20.12 -8.29
C ASN A 5 12.94 -19.09 -9.43
N PHE A 6 13.94 -19.06 -10.31
CA PHE A 6 13.93 -18.17 -11.48
C PHE A 6 12.88 -18.59 -12.51
N LEU A 7 12.73 -19.90 -12.75
CA LEU A 7 11.69 -20.43 -13.65
C LEU A 7 10.28 -20.18 -13.10
N GLU A 8 10.08 -20.35 -11.80
CA GLU A 8 8.81 -20.03 -11.14
C GLU A 8 8.48 -18.54 -11.26
N SER A 9 9.47 -17.66 -11.02
CA SER A 9 9.29 -16.21 -11.15
C SER A 9 8.93 -15.80 -12.59
N ALA A 10 9.60 -16.39 -13.58
CA ALA A 10 9.27 -16.15 -15.00
C ALA A 10 7.85 -16.60 -15.34
N LYS A 11 7.45 -17.79 -14.88
CA LYS A 11 6.10 -18.32 -15.08
C LYS A 11 5.03 -17.41 -14.44
N LEU A 12 5.26 -16.95 -13.21
CA LEU A 12 4.34 -16.03 -12.54
C LEU A 12 4.19 -14.72 -13.29
N LEU A 13 5.28 -14.20 -13.87
CA LEU A 13 5.24 -13.01 -14.70
C LEU A 13 4.44 -13.23 -15.99
N ASP A 14 4.63 -14.39 -16.66
CA ASP A 14 3.86 -14.75 -17.84
C ASP A 14 2.36 -14.86 -17.53
N GLU A 15 1.99 -15.48 -16.42
CA GLU A 15 0.61 -15.56 -15.93
C GLU A 15 0.03 -14.17 -15.61
N PHE A 16 0.83 -13.30 -14.98
CA PHE A 16 0.43 -11.93 -14.67
C PHE A 16 0.16 -11.11 -15.95
N ILE A 17 1.03 -11.25 -16.96
CA ILE A 17 0.91 -10.58 -18.25
C ILE A 17 -0.29 -11.12 -19.05
N ALA A 18 -0.55 -12.42 -19.00
CA ALA A 18 -1.66 -13.03 -19.73
C ALA A 18 -3.03 -12.55 -19.23
N ASN A 19 -3.13 -12.07 -17.98
CA ASN A 19 -4.37 -11.52 -17.44
C ASN A 19 -4.45 -9.99 -17.65
N SER A 20 -5.18 -9.58 -18.69
CA SER A 20 -5.39 -8.16 -19.02
C SER A 20 -6.05 -7.34 -17.90
N GLU A 21 -6.81 -7.98 -16.99
CA GLU A 21 -7.45 -7.30 -15.86
C GLU A 21 -6.43 -6.70 -14.89
N ASN A 22 -5.23 -7.30 -14.77
CA ASN A 22 -4.16 -6.78 -13.94
C ASN A 22 -3.73 -5.37 -14.40
N PHE A 23 -3.58 -5.18 -15.71
CA PHE A 23 -3.22 -3.88 -16.27
C PHE A 23 -4.33 -2.85 -16.09
N ASN A 24 -5.60 -3.26 -16.24
CA ASN A 24 -6.75 -2.39 -15.99
C ASN A 24 -6.78 -1.91 -14.54
N LYS A 25 -6.51 -2.80 -13.57
CA LYS A 25 -6.42 -2.46 -12.14
C LYS A 25 -5.26 -1.52 -11.83
N ILE A 26 -4.10 -1.75 -12.44
CA ILE A 26 -2.93 -0.86 -12.30
C ILE A 26 -3.26 0.53 -12.85
N GLU A 27 -3.86 0.61 -14.03
CA GLU A 27 -4.21 1.90 -14.64
C GLU A 27 -5.28 2.64 -13.82
N ALA A 28 -6.31 1.94 -13.36
CA ALA A 28 -7.34 2.50 -12.48
C ALA A 28 -6.73 3.03 -11.17
N THR A 29 -5.85 2.24 -10.55
CA THR A 29 -5.09 2.64 -9.35
C THR A 29 -4.28 3.91 -9.59
N ALA A 30 -3.52 3.96 -10.69
CA ALA A 30 -2.73 5.14 -11.05
C ALA A 30 -3.62 6.38 -11.23
N LYS A 31 -4.77 6.24 -11.90
CA LYS A 31 -5.75 7.33 -12.06
C LYS A 31 -6.29 7.83 -10.72
N LEU A 32 -6.60 6.94 -9.77
CA LEU A 32 -7.04 7.31 -8.42
C LEU A 32 -5.97 8.10 -7.65
N MET A 33 -4.73 7.60 -7.68
CA MET A 33 -3.59 8.25 -7.03
C MET A 33 -3.27 9.63 -7.63
N ILE A 34 -3.27 9.74 -8.96
CA ILE A 34 -3.09 11.02 -9.65
C ILE A 34 -4.19 12.01 -9.28
N LYS A 35 -5.46 11.55 -9.26
CA LYS A 35 -6.59 12.37 -8.86
C LYS A 35 -6.48 12.86 -7.41
N SER A 36 -6.07 11.99 -6.50
CA SER A 36 -5.83 12.36 -5.09
C SER A 36 -4.79 13.47 -4.97
N ILE A 37 -3.62 13.29 -5.57
CA ILE A 37 -2.53 14.26 -5.56
C ILE A 37 -2.97 15.61 -6.17
N ASN A 38 -3.63 15.58 -7.34
CA ASN A 38 -4.10 16.80 -8.00
C ASN A 38 -5.15 17.56 -7.18
N ASN A 39 -5.87 16.86 -6.30
CA ASN A 39 -6.85 17.44 -5.37
C ASN A 39 -6.24 17.78 -4.00
N GLY A 40 -4.91 17.83 -3.89
CA GLY A 40 -4.19 18.19 -2.66
C GLY A 40 -4.10 17.09 -1.61
N GLY A 41 -4.49 15.86 -1.95
CA GLY A 41 -4.31 14.69 -1.11
C GLY A 41 -2.88 14.14 -1.17
N LYS A 42 -2.58 13.17 -0.30
CA LYS A 42 -1.32 12.42 -0.28
C LYS A 42 -1.55 10.92 -0.36
N ILE A 43 -0.50 10.19 -0.71
CA ILE A 43 -0.51 8.73 -0.63
C ILE A 43 0.18 8.30 0.66
N ILE A 44 -0.53 7.52 1.48
CA ILE A 44 0.01 6.90 2.68
C ILE A 44 0.17 5.40 2.39
N SER A 45 1.37 4.84 2.55
CA SER A 45 1.64 3.42 2.29
C SER A 45 1.97 2.63 3.55
N CYS A 46 1.56 1.37 3.61
CA CYS A 46 1.91 0.46 4.71
C CYS A 46 2.03 -1.00 4.25
N GLY A 47 2.80 -1.78 5.02
CA GLY A 47 3.03 -3.20 4.77
C GLY A 47 3.85 -3.84 5.88
N ASN A 48 3.96 -5.17 5.88
CA ASN A 48 4.72 -5.93 6.88
C ASN A 48 5.95 -6.60 6.25
N GLY A 49 7.09 -6.62 6.96
CA GLY A 49 8.30 -7.30 6.49
C GLY A 49 8.80 -6.74 5.16
N GLY A 50 9.01 -7.61 4.15
CA GLY A 50 9.40 -7.17 2.80
C GLY A 50 8.41 -6.17 2.18
N SER A 51 7.11 -6.30 2.48
CA SER A 51 6.10 -5.34 2.02
C SER A 51 6.25 -3.96 2.65
N MET A 52 6.92 -3.84 3.81
CA MET A 52 7.29 -2.53 4.35
C MET A 52 8.39 -1.88 3.50
N CYS A 53 9.36 -2.67 3.01
CA CYS A 53 10.39 -2.16 2.10
C CYS A 53 9.75 -1.59 0.83
N ASP A 54 8.77 -2.30 0.25
CA ASP A 54 8.03 -1.83 -0.93
C ASP A 54 7.21 -0.57 -0.62
N ALA A 55 6.56 -0.51 0.55
CA ALA A 55 5.79 0.66 0.97
C ALA A 55 6.67 1.90 1.12
N MET A 56 7.85 1.77 1.74
CA MET A 56 8.85 2.82 1.89
C MET A 56 9.42 3.25 0.55
N HIS A 57 9.83 2.29 -0.28
CA HIS A 57 10.37 2.55 -1.62
C HIS A 57 9.35 3.30 -2.48
N PHE A 58 8.08 2.88 -2.48
CA PHE A 58 7.02 3.61 -3.18
C PHE A 58 6.91 5.07 -2.73
N ALA A 59 6.89 5.33 -1.41
CA ALA A 59 6.79 6.69 -0.89
C ALA A 59 8.02 7.54 -1.22
N GLU A 60 9.22 6.95 -1.16
CA GLU A 60 10.49 7.58 -1.53
C GLU A 60 10.51 8.00 -3.00
N GLU A 61 10.09 7.12 -3.90
CA GLU A 61 10.08 7.40 -5.35
C GLU A 61 9.17 8.59 -5.72
N LEU A 62 8.08 8.77 -4.97
CA LEU A 62 7.15 9.89 -5.15
C LEU A 62 7.67 11.19 -4.53
N SER A 63 8.08 11.14 -3.27
CA SER A 63 8.53 12.31 -2.50
C SER A 63 9.91 12.82 -2.94
N GLY A 64 10.79 11.92 -3.37
CA GLY A 64 12.06 12.19 -4.01
C GLY A 64 11.91 12.27 -5.53
N LYS A 65 12.47 11.28 -6.24
CA LYS A 65 12.52 11.28 -7.71
C LYS A 65 12.61 9.87 -8.29
N PHE A 66 11.66 9.53 -9.17
CA PHE A 66 11.63 8.27 -9.91
C PHE A 66 12.49 8.22 -11.18
N LYS A 67 12.16 9.02 -12.20
CA LYS A 67 12.88 9.02 -13.49
C LYS A 67 13.19 10.43 -13.93
N GLU A 68 12.15 11.13 -14.36
CA GLU A 68 12.25 12.50 -14.85
C GLU A 68 12.41 13.49 -13.70
N ASN A 69 13.06 14.61 -13.99
CA ASN A 69 13.09 15.71 -13.04
C ASN A 69 11.70 16.34 -12.97
N ARG A 70 11.08 16.29 -11.79
CA ARG A 70 9.73 16.82 -11.52
C ARG A 70 9.66 17.38 -10.11
N LYS A 71 8.55 18.05 -9.80
CA LYS A 71 8.24 18.42 -8.41
C LYS A 71 8.07 17.16 -7.54
N ALA A 72 8.42 17.29 -6.27
CA ALA A 72 8.12 16.28 -5.25
C ALA A 72 6.61 16.03 -5.17
N LEU A 73 6.20 14.78 -5.00
CA LEU A 73 4.80 14.39 -4.84
C LEU A 73 4.55 13.96 -3.38
N PRO A 74 3.38 14.28 -2.81
CA PRO A 74 3.12 14.00 -1.41
C PRO A 74 2.84 12.51 -1.19
N ALA A 75 3.85 11.80 -0.67
CA ALA A 75 3.74 10.40 -0.28
C ALA A 75 4.53 10.13 1.00
N ILE A 76 4.01 9.25 1.85
CA ILE A 76 4.65 8.86 3.11
C ILE A 76 4.36 7.39 3.43
N ALA A 77 5.37 6.66 3.90
CA ALA A 77 5.19 5.32 4.44
C ALA A 77 5.05 5.36 5.96
N ILE A 78 4.21 4.50 6.52
CA ILE A 78 4.06 4.34 7.98
C ILE A 78 5.22 3.49 8.51
N SER A 79 6.42 4.06 8.53
CA SER A 79 7.66 3.33 8.80
C SER A 79 8.48 3.86 9.98
N ASP A 80 7.96 4.83 10.72
CA ASP A 80 8.68 5.42 11.86
C ASP A 80 8.79 4.40 13.02
N PRO A 81 10.02 4.01 13.43
CA PRO A 81 10.20 3.01 14.47
C PRO A 81 9.62 3.45 15.82
N SER A 82 9.67 4.75 16.15
CA SER A 82 9.18 5.25 17.44
C SER A 82 7.65 5.17 17.51
N HIS A 83 6.95 5.52 16.42
CA HIS A 83 5.50 5.36 16.29
C HIS A 83 5.10 3.89 16.34
N ILE A 84 5.74 3.04 15.53
CA ILE A 84 5.40 1.61 15.46
C ILE A 84 5.58 0.95 16.83
N THR A 85 6.70 1.20 17.51
CA THR A 85 6.97 0.58 18.81
C THR A 85 6.08 1.13 19.92
N CYS A 86 5.81 2.45 19.96
CA CYS A 86 4.89 3.04 20.93
C CYS A 86 3.48 2.48 20.77
N VAL A 87 2.92 2.49 19.55
CA VAL A 87 1.56 1.97 19.33
C VAL A 87 1.49 0.46 19.57
N ALA A 88 2.52 -0.28 19.16
CA ALA A 88 2.56 -1.73 19.40
C ALA A 88 2.61 -2.05 20.89
N ASN A 89 3.34 -1.29 21.70
CA ASN A 89 3.43 -1.47 23.15
C ASN A 89 2.10 -1.14 23.85
N ASP A 90 1.47 -0.03 23.48
CA ASP A 90 0.35 0.52 24.23
C ASP A 90 -1.02 -0.02 23.76
N TYR A 91 -1.15 -0.36 22.48
CA TYR A 91 -2.41 -0.80 21.86
C TYR A 91 -2.33 -2.19 21.20
N GLY A 92 -1.12 -2.66 20.89
CA GLY A 92 -0.87 -3.91 20.19
C GLY A 92 -0.50 -3.72 18.72
N PHE A 93 0.23 -4.69 18.16
CA PHE A 93 0.76 -4.61 16.80
C PHE A 93 -0.34 -4.51 15.73
N ASP A 94 -1.56 -4.97 16.04
CA ASP A 94 -2.74 -4.88 15.17
C ASP A 94 -3.20 -3.42 14.90
N PHE A 95 -2.67 -2.42 15.61
CA PHE A 95 -3.10 -1.02 15.49
C PHE A 95 -2.03 -0.06 14.96
N VAL A 96 -0.80 -0.55 14.70
CA VAL A 96 0.36 0.30 14.35
C VAL A 96 0.10 1.19 13.13
N PHE A 97 -0.64 0.69 12.15
CA PHE A 97 -0.99 1.45 10.94
C PHE A 97 -2.28 2.23 11.10
N SER A 98 -3.33 1.65 11.69
CA SER A 98 -4.61 2.34 11.86
C SER A 98 -4.48 3.59 12.73
N ARG A 99 -3.64 3.56 13.77
CA ARG A 99 -3.43 4.73 14.64
C ARG A 99 -2.78 5.90 13.90
N PHE A 100 -1.88 5.62 12.94
CA PHE A 100 -1.29 6.63 12.09
C PHE A 100 -2.33 7.23 11.13
N ILE A 101 -3.17 6.38 10.53
CA ILE A 101 -4.24 6.82 9.63
C ILE A 101 -5.28 7.67 10.38
N GLU A 102 -5.65 7.27 11.60
CA GLU A 102 -6.53 8.05 12.46
C GLU A 102 -5.98 9.47 12.72
N ALA A 103 -4.66 9.59 12.96
CA ALA A 103 -4.02 10.85 13.26
C ALA A 103 -3.78 11.73 12.03
N LEU A 104 -3.33 11.15 10.91
CA LEU A 104 -2.75 11.88 9.77
C LEU A 104 -3.49 11.68 8.45
N GLY A 105 -4.40 10.72 8.37
CA GLY A 105 -5.25 10.48 7.22
C GLY A 105 -6.36 11.52 7.11
N ASN A 106 -6.54 12.07 5.90
CA ASN A 106 -7.58 13.04 5.58
C ASN A 106 -8.42 12.58 4.39
N LYS A 107 -9.62 13.15 4.28
CA LYS A 107 -10.42 13.03 3.06
C LYS A 107 -9.58 13.41 1.84
N ASN A 108 -9.72 12.65 0.75
CA ASN A 108 -8.95 12.72 -0.50
C ASN A 108 -7.56 12.07 -0.46
N ASP A 109 -7.05 11.64 0.68
CA ASP A 109 -5.83 10.83 0.71
C ASP A 109 -6.11 9.41 0.17
N VAL A 110 -5.05 8.74 -0.26
CA VAL A 110 -5.07 7.33 -0.67
C VAL A 110 -4.25 6.51 0.31
N LEU A 111 -4.82 5.41 0.81
CA LEU A 111 -4.06 4.36 1.48
C LEU A 111 -3.62 3.33 0.43
N LEU A 112 -2.31 3.09 0.33
CA LEU A 112 -1.73 1.94 -0.37
C LEU A 112 -1.37 0.85 0.64
N ALA A 113 -2.19 -0.18 0.72
CA ALA A 113 -2.02 -1.31 1.63
C ALA A 113 -1.33 -2.50 0.93
N ILE A 114 -0.17 -2.96 1.42
CA ILE A 114 0.60 -4.04 0.79
C ILE A 114 0.61 -5.28 1.69
N SER A 115 -0.04 -6.36 1.26
CA SER A 115 -0.13 -7.61 2.02
C SER A 115 -0.13 -8.83 1.09
N THR A 116 0.94 -9.63 1.12
CA THR A 116 1.04 -10.85 0.30
C THR A 116 -0.05 -11.89 0.62
N SER A 117 -0.58 -11.91 1.84
CA SER A 117 -1.64 -12.83 2.25
C SER A 117 -3.05 -12.26 2.15
N GLY A 118 -3.20 -10.94 2.10
CA GLY A 118 -4.51 -10.27 2.18
C GLY A 118 -5.20 -10.38 3.55
N ASN A 119 -4.53 -10.89 4.58
CA ASN A 119 -5.15 -11.27 5.87
C ASN A 119 -4.44 -10.68 7.11
N SER A 120 -3.47 -9.78 6.91
CA SER A 120 -2.78 -9.13 8.03
C SER A 120 -3.72 -8.18 8.78
N LYS A 121 -4.02 -8.48 10.05
CA LYS A 121 -4.95 -7.71 10.89
C LYS A 121 -4.59 -6.23 10.98
N ASN A 122 -3.31 -5.90 11.16
CA ASN A 122 -2.85 -4.52 11.21
C ASN A 122 -3.11 -3.72 9.93
N ILE A 123 -3.07 -4.38 8.76
CA ILE A 123 -3.40 -3.77 7.48
C ILE A 123 -4.92 -3.64 7.31
N ILE A 124 -5.68 -4.67 7.68
CA ILE A 124 -7.15 -4.64 7.68
C ILE A 124 -7.67 -3.49 8.55
N ASN A 125 -7.09 -3.30 9.74
CA ASN A 125 -7.45 -2.20 10.63
C ASN A 125 -7.08 -0.83 10.01
N ALA A 126 -5.95 -0.72 9.30
CA ALA A 126 -5.59 0.49 8.57
C ALA A 126 -6.62 0.84 7.49
N ILE A 127 -7.08 -0.17 6.75
CA ILE A 127 -8.12 -0.03 5.72
C ILE A 127 -9.44 0.44 6.33
N LYS A 128 -9.86 -0.16 7.45
CA LYS A 128 -11.07 0.26 8.16
C LYS A 128 -10.99 1.72 8.59
N SER A 129 -9.87 2.13 9.21
CA SER A 129 -9.64 3.52 9.63
C SER A 129 -9.59 4.48 8.43
N ALA A 130 -8.98 4.09 7.31
CA ALA A 130 -8.96 4.88 6.08
C ALA A 130 -10.38 5.10 5.53
N LYS A 131 -11.22 4.07 5.53
CA LYS A 131 -12.63 4.18 5.12
C LYS A 131 -13.44 5.10 6.02
N GLU A 132 -13.25 5.04 7.33
CA GLU A 132 -13.86 5.98 8.29
C GLU A 132 -13.46 7.44 8.01
N LYS A 133 -12.23 7.65 7.50
CA LYS A 133 -11.72 8.96 7.08
C LYS A 133 -12.14 9.38 5.67
N ASN A 134 -12.93 8.58 4.96
CA ASN A 134 -13.30 8.78 3.54
C ASN A 134 -12.06 8.89 2.63
N MET A 135 -11.02 8.12 2.93
CA MET A 135 -9.88 7.91 2.06
C MET A 135 -10.21 6.85 1.00
N ILE A 136 -9.51 6.93 -0.13
CA ILE A 136 -9.52 5.85 -1.13
C ILE A 136 -8.55 4.76 -0.67
N VAL A 137 -8.93 3.49 -0.79
CA VAL A 137 -8.10 2.35 -0.40
C VAL A 137 -7.73 1.52 -1.62
N VAL A 138 -6.44 1.48 -1.92
CA VAL A 138 -5.86 0.55 -2.90
C VAL A 138 -5.05 -0.51 -2.17
N ALA A 139 -5.14 -1.76 -2.63
CA ALA A 139 -4.36 -2.85 -2.06
C ALA A 139 -3.53 -3.61 -3.10
N LEU A 140 -2.27 -3.87 -2.76
CA LEU A 140 -1.43 -4.86 -3.45
C LEU A 140 -1.46 -6.14 -2.63
N THR A 141 -2.08 -7.17 -3.19
CA THR A 141 -2.23 -8.48 -2.54
C THR A 141 -1.69 -9.61 -3.39
N GLY A 142 -1.45 -10.76 -2.75
CA GLY A 142 -1.14 -12.01 -3.43
C GLY A 142 -2.20 -13.08 -3.15
N LYS A 143 -1.96 -14.29 -3.66
CA LYS A 143 -2.83 -15.46 -3.47
C LYS A 143 -4.26 -15.16 -3.96
N ASP A 144 -5.25 -15.34 -3.09
CA ASP A 144 -6.67 -15.12 -3.35
C ASP A 144 -7.17 -13.75 -2.89
N GLY A 145 -6.27 -12.86 -2.45
CA GLY A 145 -6.56 -11.52 -1.94
C GLY A 145 -7.05 -11.43 -0.50
N GLY A 146 -7.29 -12.57 0.18
CA GLY A 146 -7.75 -12.62 1.57
C GLY A 146 -9.00 -11.81 1.88
N GLU A 147 -9.12 -11.33 3.13
CA GLU A 147 -10.18 -10.40 3.55
C GLU A 147 -10.09 -9.05 2.83
N ILE A 148 -8.87 -8.58 2.56
CA ILE A 148 -8.59 -7.25 2.00
C ILE A 148 -9.33 -7.00 0.68
N LYS A 149 -9.45 -8.01 -0.19
CA LYS A 149 -10.12 -7.86 -1.50
C LYS A 149 -11.58 -7.39 -1.40
N ASN A 150 -12.25 -7.66 -0.29
CA ASN A 150 -13.66 -7.31 -0.08
C ASN A 150 -13.83 -5.91 0.54
N ILE A 151 -12.73 -5.29 0.94
CA ILE A 151 -12.73 -4.04 1.71
C ILE A 151 -11.82 -2.96 1.09
N CYS A 152 -11.23 -3.18 -0.08
CA CYS A 152 -10.58 -2.14 -0.89
C CYS A 152 -11.54 -1.58 -1.97
N ASP A 153 -11.11 -0.51 -2.64
CA ASP A 153 -11.85 0.16 -3.73
C ASP A 153 -11.33 -0.22 -5.12
#